data_AF-A0A650CR97-F1
#
_entry.id   AF-A0A650CR97-F1
#
_cell.length_a   1.000
_cell.length_b   1.000
_cell.length_c   1.000
_cell.angle_alpha   90.00
_cell.angle_beta   90.00
_cell.angle_gamma   90.00
#
_symmetry.space_group_name_H-M   'P 1'
#
loop_
_entity.id
_entity.type
_entity.pdbx_description
1 polymer ?
#
loop_
_entity_poly.entity_id
_entity_poly.type
_entity_poly.pdbx_seq_one_letter_code
_entity_poly.pdbx_strand_id
1 'polypeptide(L)'
;MKLKTKRVEEIIVPPLPEYSYVCNGEIVSTECKGSMIFRDPDFITIQPQDVLYSFSLSSIVSLKARGRKFRRWSHYLNSYHIQLEGTDTSFLLSSNGFITIYVDGLDFCGVSGDVVYKEYKVITTKKDYDQKLEEMLRLKPHLVISELRDLWISITGYKVIYIDNAIRKELERIVGVTRIECNRIEERDCTTICEKR
;
A
#
# COMPACT_ATOMS: atom_id res chain seq x y z
N MET A 1 5.80 -3.28 -20.24
CA MET A 1 4.42 -3.82 -20.17
C MET A 1 3.58 -2.90 -19.29
N LYS A 2 2.30 -2.70 -19.62
CA LYS A 2 1.39 -1.85 -18.85
C LYS A 2 0.55 -2.71 -17.92
N LEU A 3 0.67 -2.51 -16.61
CA LEU A 3 -0.17 -3.16 -15.62
C LEU A 3 -1.57 -2.56 -15.70
N LYS A 4 -2.52 -3.36 -16.19
CA LYS A 4 -3.95 -3.07 -16.15
C LYS A 4 -4.54 -3.62 -14.86
N THR A 5 -5.30 -2.79 -14.17
CA THR A 5 -5.93 -3.18 -12.90
C THR A 5 -7.01 -4.24 -13.14
N LYS A 6 -6.99 -5.29 -12.34
CA LYS A 6 -8.00 -6.36 -12.32
C LYS A 6 -8.96 -6.22 -11.15
N ARG A 7 -8.51 -5.53 -10.10
CA ARG A 7 -9.20 -5.36 -8.82
C ARG A 7 -9.16 -3.90 -8.39
N VAL A 8 -10.09 -3.51 -7.51
CA VAL A 8 -10.15 -2.15 -6.95
C VAL A 8 -8.88 -1.81 -6.16
N GLU A 9 -8.36 -2.78 -5.43
CA GLU A 9 -7.16 -2.64 -4.60
C GLU A 9 -5.96 -2.21 -5.47
N GLU A 10 -5.85 -2.80 -6.67
CA GLU A 10 -4.82 -2.46 -7.67
C GLU A 10 -5.03 -1.11 -8.35
N ILE A 11 -6.10 -0.37 -8.05
CA ILE A 11 -6.28 1.06 -8.42
C ILE A 11 -5.72 1.99 -7.33
N ILE A 12 -5.66 1.54 -6.09
CA ILE A 12 -5.22 2.37 -4.96
C ILE A 12 -3.75 2.17 -4.59
N VAL A 13 -3.20 0.95 -4.77
CA VAL A 13 -1.78 0.63 -4.47
C VAL A 13 -0.88 0.31 -5.68
N PRO A 14 0.35 0.88 -5.78
CA PRO A 14 1.00 1.81 -4.85
C PRO A 14 0.33 3.17 -4.78
N PRO A 15 0.39 3.87 -3.64
CA PRO A 15 -0.26 5.16 -3.43
C PRO A 15 -0.15 6.11 -4.63
N LEU A 16 -1.28 6.64 -5.11
CA LEU A 16 -1.30 7.63 -6.19
C LEU A 16 -0.75 8.99 -5.71
N PRO A 17 -0.36 9.92 -6.60
CA PRO A 17 -0.16 11.31 -6.18
C PRO A 17 -1.42 11.92 -5.53
N GLU A 18 -1.25 13.03 -4.81
CA GLU A 18 -2.36 13.78 -4.16
C GLU A 18 -3.50 14.07 -5.15
N TYR A 19 -3.14 14.43 -6.39
CA TYR A 19 -4.07 14.60 -7.50
C TYR A 19 -3.72 13.63 -8.61
N SER A 20 -4.68 12.83 -9.03
CA SER A 20 -4.57 11.93 -10.18
C SER A 20 -5.81 12.02 -11.05
N TYR A 21 -5.70 11.69 -12.32
CA TYR A 21 -6.78 11.80 -13.29
C TYR A 21 -6.92 10.52 -14.09
N VAL A 22 -8.16 10.09 -14.32
CA VAL A 22 -8.49 8.92 -15.14
C VAL A 22 -8.74 9.38 -16.57
N CYS A 23 -7.76 9.20 -17.44
CA CYS A 23 -7.76 9.70 -18.81
C CYS A 23 -7.57 8.55 -19.80
N ASN A 24 -8.52 8.36 -20.73
CA ASN A 24 -8.39 7.37 -21.82
C ASN A 24 -7.99 5.95 -21.36
N GLY A 25 -8.49 5.52 -20.20
CA GLY A 25 -8.17 4.20 -19.64
C GLY A 25 -6.80 4.12 -18.95
N GLU A 26 -6.20 5.26 -18.58
CA GLU A 26 -4.95 5.33 -17.81
C GLU A 26 -5.10 6.29 -16.64
N ILE A 27 -4.40 6.02 -15.52
CA ILE A 27 -4.28 6.96 -14.41
C ILE A 27 -3.00 7.77 -14.58
N VAL A 28 -3.14 9.09 -14.63
CA VAL A 28 -2.01 10.03 -14.86
C VAL A 28 -2.01 11.13 -13.81
N SER A 29 -0.85 11.74 -13.60
CA SER A 29 -0.69 12.90 -12.71
C SER A 29 -0.97 14.24 -13.39
N THR A 30 -1.06 14.26 -14.72
CA THR A 30 -1.34 15.46 -15.50
C THR A 30 -2.85 15.66 -15.65
N GLU A 31 -3.31 16.88 -15.42
CA GLU A 31 -4.73 17.23 -15.56
C GLU A 31 -5.26 16.92 -16.95
N CYS A 32 -6.47 16.35 -16.99
CA CYS A 32 -7.18 16.05 -18.23
C CYS A 32 -8.69 16.22 -18.02
N LYS A 33 -9.48 16.11 -19.10
CA LYS A 33 -10.95 16.18 -19.04
C LYS A 33 -11.64 15.00 -18.34
N GLY A 34 -10.88 14.06 -17.79
CA GLY A 34 -11.36 12.87 -17.12
C GLY A 34 -11.67 13.10 -15.64
N SER A 35 -12.09 12.03 -14.96
CA SER A 35 -12.41 12.11 -13.53
C SER A 35 -11.14 12.26 -12.69
N MET A 36 -11.16 13.18 -11.73
CA MET A 36 -10.09 13.39 -10.76
C MET A 36 -10.26 12.46 -9.55
N ILE A 37 -9.14 11.92 -9.07
CA ILE A 37 -8.98 11.24 -7.79
C ILE A 37 -8.12 12.15 -6.91
N PHE A 38 -8.66 12.58 -5.77
CA PHE A 38 -7.93 13.31 -4.74
C PHE A 38 -7.59 12.41 -3.56
N ARG A 39 -6.44 12.62 -2.92
CA ARG A 39 -5.96 11.87 -1.75
C ARG A 39 -5.58 12.79 -0.60
N ASP A 40 -6.02 12.46 0.61
CA ASP A 40 -5.57 13.04 1.88
C ASP A 40 -5.01 11.93 2.80
N PRO A 41 -3.71 11.59 2.66
CA PRO A 41 -3.12 10.47 3.40
C PRO A 41 -2.68 10.86 4.82
N ASP A 42 -3.11 10.07 5.82
CA ASP A 42 -2.45 9.98 7.13
C ASP A 42 -1.73 8.63 7.25
N PHE A 43 -0.54 8.61 7.83
CA PHE A 43 0.24 7.38 7.96
C PHE A 43 1.07 7.31 9.24
N ILE A 44 1.37 6.07 9.65
CA ILE A 44 2.35 5.73 10.67
C ILE A 44 3.27 4.64 10.12
N THR A 45 4.58 4.87 10.27
CA THR A 45 5.62 3.90 9.91
C THR A 45 6.12 3.19 11.15
N ILE A 46 6.20 1.86 11.05
CA ILE A 46 6.57 0.91 12.08
C ILE A 46 7.86 0.23 11.63
N GLN A 47 8.85 0.26 12.51
CA GLN A 47 10.17 -0.32 12.35
C GLN A 47 10.33 -1.49 13.33
N PRO A 48 11.34 -2.35 13.16
CA PRO A 48 11.53 -3.52 14.01
C PRO A 48 11.67 -3.14 15.50
N GLN A 49 12.38 -2.05 15.79
CA GLN A 49 12.52 -1.51 17.14
C GLN A 49 11.20 -1.15 17.81
N ASP A 50 10.22 -0.64 17.05
CA ASP A 50 8.93 -0.25 17.62
C ASP A 50 8.18 -1.47 18.18
N VAL A 51 8.29 -2.61 17.51
CA VAL A 51 7.67 -3.87 17.97
C VAL A 51 8.42 -4.47 19.15
N LEU A 52 9.75 -4.29 19.22
CA LEU A 52 10.55 -4.71 20.37
C LEU A 52 10.23 -3.88 21.62
N TYR A 53 9.95 -2.59 21.47
CA TYR A 53 9.60 -1.69 22.57
C TYR A 53 8.10 -1.68 22.91
N SER A 54 7.22 -2.15 22.02
CA SER A 54 5.78 -2.08 22.20
C SER A 54 5.07 -3.30 21.61
N PHE A 55 4.39 -4.04 22.48
CA PHE A 55 3.72 -5.29 22.13
C PHE A 55 2.40 -5.14 21.34
N SER A 56 1.90 -3.90 21.13
CA SER A 56 0.66 -3.66 20.38
C SER A 56 0.75 -2.45 19.47
N LEU A 57 -0.06 -2.45 18.39
CA LEU A 57 -0.17 -1.31 17.48
C LEU A 57 -0.64 -0.04 18.21
N SER A 58 -1.58 -0.15 19.15
CA SER A 58 -2.06 0.99 19.95
C SER A 58 -0.94 1.65 20.77
N SER A 59 -0.04 0.87 21.35
CA SER A 59 1.13 1.36 22.07
C SER A 59 2.15 2.01 21.11
N ILE A 60 2.38 1.41 19.94
CA ILE A 60 3.23 2.04 18.92
C ILE A 60 2.66 3.40 18.47
N VAL A 61 1.33 3.48 18.28
CA VAL A 61 0.64 4.73 17.94
C VAL A 61 0.79 5.77 19.05
N SER A 62 0.67 5.40 20.33
CA SER A 62 0.81 6.34 21.45
C SER A 62 2.22 6.90 21.60
N LEU A 63 3.24 6.12 21.21
CA LEU A 63 4.63 6.56 21.18
C LEU A 63 4.93 7.50 20.00
N LYS A 64 4.39 7.19 18.81
CA LYS A 64 4.71 7.90 17.56
C LYS A 64 3.82 9.10 17.26
N ALA A 65 2.59 9.12 17.75
CA ALA A 65 1.63 10.18 17.51
C ALA A 65 1.33 10.94 18.81
N ARG A 66 1.10 12.26 18.70
CA ARG A 66 0.72 13.12 19.83
C ARG A 66 -0.44 14.03 19.44
N GLY A 67 -1.12 14.57 20.46
CA GLY A 67 -2.18 15.57 20.29
C GLY A 67 -3.29 15.12 19.33
N ARG A 68 -3.61 15.96 18.34
CA ARG A 68 -4.66 15.67 17.35
C ARG A 68 -4.37 14.40 16.53
N LYS A 69 -3.12 14.17 16.13
CA LYS A 69 -2.75 12.98 15.36
C LYS A 69 -3.00 11.69 16.16
N PHE A 70 -2.66 11.68 17.45
CA PHE A 70 -2.94 10.52 18.32
C PHE A 70 -4.44 10.24 18.43
N ARG A 71 -5.28 11.28 18.58
CA ARG A 71 -6.73 11.12 18.65
C ARG A 71 -7.31 10.55 17.35
N ARG A 72 -6.87 11.07 16.19
CA ARG A 72 -7.27 10.55 14.87
C ARG A 72 -6.87 9.09 14.71
N TRP A 73 -5.61 8.75 14.98
CA TRP A 73 -5.14 7.38 14.86
C TRP A 73 -5.82 6.42 15.81
N SER A 74 -6.03 6.81 17.07
CA SER A 74 -6.80 6.00 18.02
C SER A 74 -8.22 5.73 17.51
N HIS A 75 -8.85 6.69 16.83
CA HIS A 75 -10.13 6.48 16.17
C HIS A 75 -10.02 5.51 15.00
N TYR A 76 -9.05 5.70 14.10
CA TYR A 76 -8.83 4.81 12.94
C TYR A 76 -8.59 3.35 13.32
N LEU A 77 -7.79 3.10 14.37
CA LEU A 77 -7.54 1.75 14.87
C LEU A 77 -8.84 1.03 15.24
N ASN A 78 -9.78 1.76 15.85
CA ASN A 78 -11.07 1.22 16.28
C ASN A 78 -12.05 1.09 15.11
N SER A 79 -12.19 2.13 14.28
CA SER A 79 -13.16 2.20 13.17
C SER A 79 -12.85 1.20 12.06
N TYR A 80 -11.58 1.02 11.73
CA TYR A 80 -11.14 0.16 10.63
C TYR A 80 -10.51 -1.15 11.11
N HIS A 81 -10.59 -1.45 12.42
CA HIS A 81 -10.02 -2.65 13.04
C HIS A 81 -8.56 -2.93 12.63
N ILE A 82 -7.76 -1.87 12.57
CA ILE A 82 -6.36 -1.95 12.14
C ILE A 82 -5.55 -2.63 13.24
N GLN A 83 -4.85 -3.70 12.90
CA GLN A 83 -4.02 -4.47 13.83
C GLN A 83 -2.69 -4.86 13.18
N LEU A 84 -1.69 -5.14 14.02
CA LEU A 84 -0.50 -5.86 13.60
C LEU A 84 -0.76 -7.36 13.76
N GLU A 85 -0.74 -8.07 12.64
CA GLU A 85 -0.85 -9.54 12.59
C GLU A 85 0.49 -10.19 12.98
N GLY A 86 0.48 -11.47 13.37
CA GLY A 86 1.72 -12.18 13.67
C GLY A 86 2.69 -12.24 12.48
N THR A 87 2.16 -12.27 11.26
CA THR A 87 2.92 -12.20 10.01
C THR A 87 3.58 -10.83 9.80
N ASP A 88 2.93 -9.74 10.21
CA ASP A 88 3.51 -8.38 10.17
C ASP A 88 4.73 -8.29 11.09
N THR A 89 4.58 -8.78 12.33
CA THR A 89 5.68 -8.82 13.31
C THR A 89 6.82 -9.71 12.83
N SER A 90 6.51 -10.88 12.26
CA SER A 90 7.52 -11.78 11.71
C SER A 90 8.30 -11.13 10.57
N PHE A 91 7.62 -10.43 9.65
CA PHE A 91 8.28 -9.69 8.57
C PHE A 91 9.20 -8.59 9.10
N LEU A 92 8.73 -7.77 10.04
CA LEU A 92 9.54 -6.71 10.65
C LEU A 92 10.84 -7.27 11.26
N LEU A 93 10.73 -8.33 12.06
CA LEU A 93 11.87 -8.87 12.80
C LEU A 93 12.82 -9.72 11.93
N SER A 94 12.30 -10.50 10.97
CA SER A 94 13.11 -11.42 10.16
C SER A 94 13.70 -10.77 8.90
N SER A 95 13.00 -9.78 8.34
CA SER A 95 13.43 -9.12 7.11
C SER A 95 14.17 -7.81 7.35
N ASN A 96 14.23 -7.34 8.61
CA ASN A 96 14.66 -5.98 8.96
C ASN A 96 13.96 -4.92 8.08
N GLY A 97 12.70 -5.20 7.74
CA GLY A 97 11.85 -4.35 6.91
C GLY A 97 11.14 -3.29 7.74
N PHE A 98 10.35 -2.48 7.07
CA PHE A 98 9.42 -1.57 7.73
C PHE A 98 8.03 -1.70 7.14
N ILE A 99 7.03 -1.37 7.96
CA ILE A 99 5.63 -1.35 7.58
C ILE A 99 5.12 0.08 7.73
N THR A 100 4.55 0.64 6.67
CA THR A 100 3.80 1.89 6.76
C THR A 100 2.32 1.59 6.59
N ILE A 101 1.53 1.95 7.60
CA ILE A 101 0.08 1.85 7.55
C ILE A 101 -0.46 3.21 7.13
N TYR A 102 -1.29 3.22 6.10
CA TYR A 102 -1.96 4.40 5.58
C TYR A 102 -3.46 4.33 5.88
N VAL A 103 -4.03 5.46 6.31
CA VAL A 103 -5.46 5.75 6.29
C VAL A 103 -5.60 6.94 5.36
N ASP A 104 -6.18 6.71 4.21
CA ASP A 104 -6.13 7.61 3.07
C ASP A 104 -7.55 8.02 2.68
N GLY A 105 -7.86 9.29 2.92
CA GLY A 105 -9.11 9.87 2.47
C GLY A 105 -9.09 10.02 0.95
N LEU A 106 -9.97 9.32 0.25
CA LEU A 106 -10.12 9.40 -1.19
C LEU A 106 -11.39 10.17 -1.54
N ASP A 107 -11.28 11.07 -2.53
CA ASP A 107 -12.44 11.63 -3.22
C ASP A 107 -12.37 11.27 -4.70
N PHE A 108 -13.42 10.62 -5.20
CA PHE A 108 -13.56 10.27 -6.60
C PHE A 108 -15.00 10.48 -7.07
N CYS A 109 -15.18 11.26 -8.13
CA CYS A 109 -16.49 11.60 -8.69
C CYS A 109 -17.48 12.20 -7.65
N GLY A 110 -16.98 12.96 -6.67
CA GLY A 110 -17.80 13.58 -5.61
C GLY A 110 -18.24 12.62 -4.51
N VAL A 111 -17.69 11.41 -4.49
CA VAL A 111 -17.85 10.44 -3.40
C VAL A 111 -16.55 10.42 -2.62
N SER A 112 -16.63 10.78 -1.33
CA SER A 112 -15.50 10.71 -0.42
C SER A 112 -15.60 9.46 0.47
N GLY A 113 -14.46 8.85 0.78
CA GLY A 113 -14.37 7.71 1.69
C GLY A 113 -12.93 7.31 1.99
N ASP A 114 -12.73 6.52 3.03
CA ASP A 114 -11.41 6.11 3.48
C ASP A 114 -10.98 4.78 2.88
N VAL A 115 -9.69 4.69 2.58
CA VAL A 115 -8.99 3.45 2.26
C VAL A 115 -7.88 3.22 3.28
N VAL A 116 -7.77 1.98 3.76
CA VAL A 116 -6.68 1.60 4.65
C VAL A 116 -5.86 0.50 3.99
N TYR A 117 -4.55 0.69 3.95
CA TYR A 117 -3.61 -0.28 3.40
C TYR A 117 -2.27 -0.27 4.12
N LYS A 118 -1.56 -1.40 4.06
CA LYS A 118 -0.22 -1.59 4.59
C LYS A 118 0.77 -1.64 3.41
N GLU A 119 1.79 -0.80 3.47
CA GLU A 119 3.00 -0.89 2.65
C GLU A 119 4.08 -1.62 3.46
N TYR A 120 4.61 -2.70 2.92
CA TYR A 120 5.72 -3.46 3.46
C TYR A 120 6.93 -3.22 2.58
N LYS A 121 8.06 -2.84 3.16
CA LYS A 121 9.26 -2.56 2.37
C LYS A 121 10.49 -3.17 2.98
N VAL A 122 11.29 -3.79 2.12
CA VAL A 122 12.60 -4.37 2.45
C VAL A 122 13.59 -4.04 1.34
N ILE A 123 14.82 -3.73 1.74
CA ILE A 123 15.94 -3.56 0.82
C ILE A 123 16.79 -4.82 0.90
N THR A 124 17.12 -5.39 -0.24
CA THR A 124 17.87 -6.63 -0.37
C THR A 124 18.92 -6.53 -1.47
N THR A 125 19.72 -7.58 -1.65
CA THR A 125 20.63 -7.73 -2.79
C THR A 125 20.12 -8.84 -3.71
N LYS A 126 20.75 -9.00 -4.89
CA LYS A 126 20.44 -10.12 -5.78
C LYS A 126 20.60 -11.49 -5.11
N LYS A 127 21.52 -11.63 -4.15
CA LYS A 127 21.80 -12.90 -3.48
C LYS A 127 20.62 -13.39 -2.65
N ASP A 128 19.94 -12.47 -1.97
CA ASP A 128 18.87 -12.78 -1.02
C ASP A 128 17.48 -12.44 -1.57
N TYR A 129 17.38 -12.13 -2.87
CA TYR A 129 16.16 -11.66 -3.53
C TYR A 129 15.01 -12.67 -3.40
N ASP A 130 15.23 -13.92 -3.83
CA ASP A 130 14.18 -14.94 -3.84
C ASP A 130 13.65 -15.21 -2.42
N GLN A 131 14.55 -15.30 -1.43
CA GLN A 131 14.15 -15.45 -0.04
C GLN A 131 13.29 -14.28 0.44
N LYS A 132 13.71 -13.03 0.18
CA LYS A 132 12.96 -11.84 0.60
C LYS A 132 11.65 -11.68 -0.15
N LEU A 133 11.57 -12.10 -1.40
CA LEU A 133 10.32 -12.15 -2.16
C LEU A 133 9.35 -13.16 -1.54
N GLU A 134 9.80 -14.37 -1.21
CA GLU A 134 8.95 -15.38 -0.56
C GLU A 134 8.47 -14.93 0.84
N GLU A 135 9.34 -14.28 1.63
CA GLU A 135 8.94 -13.63 2.89
C GLU A 135 7.84 -12.57 2.66
N MET A 136 7.96 -11.76 1.60
CA MET A 136 6.95 -10.77 1.21
C MET A 136 5.62 -11.41 0.78
N LEU A 137 5.67 -12.50 -0.01
CA LEU A 137 4.47 -13.18 -0.51
C LEU A 137 3.65 -13.84 0.62
N ARG A 138 4.30 -14.27 1.71
CA ARG A 138 3.60 -14.80 2.90
C ARG A 138 2.65 -13.79 3.56
N LEU A 139 2.88 -12.50 3.35
CA LEU A 139 1.99 -11.43 3.83
C LEU A 139 0.69 -11.33 3.02
N LYS A 140 0.62 -12.05 1.88
CA LYS A 140 -0.48 -12.02 0.90
C LYS A 140 -0.82 -10.59 0.45
N PRO A 141 0.18 -9.81 -0.04
CA PRO A 141 -0.08 -8.50 -0.61
C PRO A 141 -0.93 -8.62 -1.88
N HIS A 142 -1.65 -7.56 -2.24
CA HIS A 142 -2.36 -7.48 -3.51
C HIS A 142 -1.38 -7.20 -4.67
N LEU A 143 -0.34 -6.40 -4.41
CA LEU A 143 0.68 -6.01 -5.37
C LEU A 143 2.06 -6.02 -4.71
N VAL A 144 3.05 -6.57 -5.40
CA VAL A 144 4.47 -6.45 -5.08
C VAL A 144 5.16 -5.71 -6.20
N ILE A 145 5.96 -4.71 -5.87
CA ILE A 145 6.86 -4.01 -6.79
C ILE A 145 8.29 -4.33 -6.39
N SER A 146 9.06 -4.87 -7.32
CA SER A 146 10.51 -5.06 -7.19
C SER A 146 11.20 -4.04 -8.09
N GLU A 147 12.07 -3.21 -7.52
CA GLU A 147 12.83 -2.19 -8.27
C GLU A 147 14.32 -2.38 -8.04
N LEU A 148 15.06 -2.61 -9.14
CA LEU A 148 16.52 -2.69 -9.11
C LEU A 148 17.12 -1.27 -9.11
N ARG A 149 17.98 -0.98 -8.14
CA ARG A 149 18.78 0.26 -8.07
C ARG A 149 20.25 -0.13 -7.82
N ASP A 150 21.04 -0.16 -8.88
CA ASP A 150 22.43 -0.62 -8.88
C ASP A 150 22.58 -2.06 -8.34
N LEU A 151 23.15 -2.21 -7.14
CA LEU A 151 23.34 -3.49 -6.44
C LEU A 151 22.19 -3.83 -5.48
N TRP A 152 21.33 -2.85 -5.19
CA TRP A 152 20.23 -2.97 -4.25
C TRP A 152 18.93 -3.24 -4.97
N ILE A 153 18.07 -4.06 -4.36
CA ILE A 153 16.72 -4.32 -4.84
C ILE A 153 15.77 -3.87 -3.73
N SER A 154 14.86 -2.96 -4.07
CA SER A 154 13.74 -2.62 -3.20
C SER A 154 12.57 -3.54 -3.52
N ILE A 155 12.10 -4.30 -2.55
CA ILE A 155 10.85 -5.06 -2.65
C ILE A 155 9.82 -4.35 -1.80
N THR A 156 8.74 -3.90 -2.43
CA THR A 156 7.63 -3.23 -1.76
C THR A 156 6.33 -4.00 -2.00
N GLY A 157 5.71 -4.50 -0.95
CA GLY A 157 4.41 -5.17 -0.99
C GLY A 157 3.30 -4.24 -0.49
N TYR A 158 2.12 -4.34 -1.08
CA TYR A 158 0.96 -3.55 -0.72
C TYR A 158 -0.24 -4.43 -0.39
N LYS A 159 -0.77 -4.34 0.83
CA LYS A 159 -1.96 -5.07 1.28
C LYS A 159 -3.05 -4.07 1.64
N VAL A 160 -4.09 -3.97 0.81
CA VAL A 160 -5.30 -3.21 1.17
C VAL A 160 -6.08 -4.01 2.21
N ILE A 161 -6.45 -3.36 3.31
CA ILE A 161 -7.17 -3.98 4.43
C ILE A 161 -8.61 -3.48 4.54
N TYR A 162 -8.89 -2.28 4.04
CA TYR A 162 -10.22 -1.69 4.08
C TYR A 162 -10.42 -0.72 2.92
N ILE A 163 -11.64 -0.68 2.37
CA ILE A 163 -12.11 0.31 1.41
C ILE A 163 -13.56 0.60 1.76
N ASP A 164 -13.92 1.86 1.99
CA ASP A 164 -15.32 2.24 2.16
C ASP A 164 -16.19 1.75 0.99
N ASN A 165 -17.37 1.21 1.28
CA ASN A 165 -18.21 0.61 0.25
C ASN A 165 -18.67 1.61 -0.83
N ALA A 166 -18.87 2.87 -0.45
CA ALA A 166 -19.24 3.93 -1.39
C ALA A 166 -18.11 4.19 -2.40
N ILE A 167 -16.88 4.38 -1.93
CA ILE A 167 -15.73 4.61 -2.81
C ILE A 167 -15.40 3.35 -3.62
N ARG A 168 -15.54 2.14 -3.04
CA ARG A 168 -15.35 0.86 -3.73
C ARG A 168 -16.21 0.79 -5.00
N LYS A 169 -17.50 1.08 -4.90
CA LYS A 169 -18.44 1.05 -6.03
C LYS A 169 -18.08 2.03 -7.15
N GLU A 170 -17.56 3.20 -6.80
CA GLU A 170 -17.12 4.16 -7.82
C GLU A 170 -15.83 3.70 -8.49
N LEU A 171 -14.87 3.18 -7.74
CA LEU A 171 -13.61 2.67 -8.27
C LEU A 171 -13.79 1.40 -9.13
N GLU A 172 -14.80 0.57 -8.84
CA GLU A 172 -15.15 -0.59 -9.68
C GLU A 172 -15.43 -0.20 -11.13
N ARG A 173 -15.97 1.00 -11.37
CA ARG A 173 -16.31 1.50 -12.72
C ARG A 173 -15.09 1.77 -13.59
N ILE A 174 -13.92 1.93 -12.98
CA ILE A 174 -12.66 2.23 -13.67
C ILE A 174 -11.66 1.05 -13.58
N VAL A 175 -12.10 -0.14 -13.15
CA VAL A 175 -11.26 -1.34 -13.25
C VAL A 175 -10.90 -1.61 -14.71
N GLY A 176 -9.65 -2.00 -14.96
CA GLY A 176 -9.09 -2.18 -16.30
C GLY A 176 -8.23 -1.01 -16.78
N VAL A 177 -8.16 0.09 -16.00
CA VAL A 177 -7.24 1.20 -16.27
C VAL A 177 -5.77 0.76 -16.16
N THR A 178 -4.92 1.38 -16.96
CA THR A 178 -3.47 1.24 -16.83
C THR A 178 -2.97 2.07 -15.66
N ARG A 179 -2.20 1.43 -14.78
CA ARG A 179 -1.65 2.08 -13.59
C ARG A 179 -0.15 2.32 -13.67
N ILE A 180 0.61 1.30 -14.05
CA ILE A 180 2.07 1.28 -13.91
C ILE A 180 2.70 0.61 -15.11
N GLU A 181 3.88 1.10 -15.52
CA GLU A 181 4.75 0.39 -16.44
C GLU A 181 5.73 -0.51 -15.68
N CYS A 182 5.76 -1.78 -16.07
CA CYS A 182 6.63 -2.82 -15.52
C CYS A 182 7.46 -3.42 -16.67
N ASN A 183 8.71 -3.81 -16.40
CA ASN A 183 9.51 -4.60 -17.33
C ASN A 183 8.96 -6.02 -17.46
N ARG A 184 8.51 -6.60 -16.34
CA ARG A 184 7.89 -7.92 -16.25
C ARG A 184 6.71 -7.89 -15.28
N ILE A 185 5.65 -8.64 -15.60
CA ILE A 185 4.49 -8.82 -14.73
C ILE A 185 4.29 -10.33 -14.52
N GLU A 186 4.16 -10.74 -13.27
CA GLU A 186 3.83 -12.11 -12.88
C GLU A 186 2.64 -12.14 -11.93
N GLU A 187 1.96 -13.28 -11.87
CA GLU A 187 0.88 -13.55 -10.92
C GLU A 187 1.25 -14.78 -10.09
N ARG A 188 1.22 -14.66 -8.75
CA ARG A 188 1.42 -15.78 -7.81
C ARG A 188 0.42 -15.68 -6.69
N ASP A 189 -0.36 -16.73 -6.45
CA ASP A 189 -1.30 -16.81 -5.31
C ASP A 189 -2.17 -15.55 -5.10
N CYS A 190 -2.78 -15.06 -6.19
CA CYS A 190 -3.58 -13.82 -6.21
C CYS A 190 -2.81 -12.52 -5.90
N THR A 191 -1.48 -12.57 -5.91
CA THR A 191 -0.57 -11.42 -5.82
C THR A 191 -0.04 -11.10 -7.22
N THR A 192 -0.19 -9.85 -7.63
CA THR A 192 0.47 -9.35 -8.83
C THR A 192 1.89 -8.89 -8.49
N ILE A 193 2.88 -9.28 -9.27
CA ILE A 193 4.28 -8.88 -9.11
C ILE A 193 4.69 -8.04 -10.32
N CYS A 194 5.15 -6.82 -10.07
CA CYS A 194 5.65 -5.88 -11.07
C CYS A 194 7.16 -5.67 -10.86
N GLU A 195 7.97 -6.11 -11.81
CA GLU A 195 9.41 -5.86 -11.80
C GLU A 195 9.73 -4.60 -12.61
N LYS A 196 10.51 -3.71 -12.00
CA LYS A 196 11.05 -2.48 -12.59
C LYS A 196 12.58 -2.54 -12.59
N ARG A 197 13.18 -2.07 -13.69
CA ARG A 197 14.63 -1.91 -13.86
C ARG A 197 15.01 -0.44 -13.88
#